data_AF-A0A961XL93-F1
#
_entry.id   AF-A0A961XL93-F1
#
_cell.length_a   1.000
_cell.length_b   1.000
_cell.length_c   1.000
_cell.angle_alpha   90.00
_cell.angle_beta   90.00
_cell.angle_gamma   90.00
#
_symmetry.space_group_name_H-M   'P 1'
#
loop_
_entity.id
_entity.type
_entity.pdbx_description
1 polymer ?
#
loop_
_entity_poly.entity_id
_entity_poly.type
_entity_poly.pdbx_seq_one_letter_code
_entity_poly.pdbx_strand_id
1 'polypeptide(L)'
;MIAPAPAFAACSISGSGYEITAQNSTVNLDTDCTGASTNAATVTGDVDGVGNSGINDAPGGAGNWSVTINNGVTVSGSDGMLFESAGASVDNSGTVASTDAEGIQITASGGVVTNRASGAINARKDGVEFDGASGTVNNYGDITSADDNGVTMRDGGTVTNFATGTISGDFDGVHIRGGTGIVTNSGQITGDSDESGVQLDMGGTVTNNAGGTITGDAEGINIDGAPGEVINSGTITGATNFGVIMRDGGSVTNHAGGLIKGDNGLAGVSIRGGTGTIDNAGILRGNDDEGVELTAGGTIINRAGGLIEGEADEAIQISGGAGSVTNAGRIESINGGPTVLFDGFDDRFEIQPGSSVTNATTFPNAVNPGIVQAAGGTDTLAFGGTGTQTFDISTVDGNNTDNGEQYLNFETFVKEDASIFNFTGTNTEIGAFAVNGGLLNVNGNMGSTAFSVNGGTLGGSGTVGGTAITGGTVAPGNSIGTLTVNGAL
;
A
#
# COMPACT_ATOMS: atom_id res chain seq x y z
N MET A 1 19.19 4.69 -64.66
CA MET A 1 18.86 3.40 -64.03
C MET A 1 19.73 3.27 -62.81
N ILE A 2 19.19 3.58 -61.64
CA ILE A 2 19.84 3.28 -60.36
C ILE A 2 19.62 1.78 -60.15
N ALA A 3 20.70 1.02 -59.92
CA ALA A 3 20.60 -0.41 -59.65
C ALA A 3 19.75 -0.63 -58.38
N PRO A 4 18.87 -1.64 -58.34
CA PRO A 4 18.19 -1.98 -57.09
C PRO A 4 19.25 -2.31 -56.04
N ALA A 5 19.13 -1.71 -54.86
CA ALA A 5 19.97 -2.06 -53.73
C ALA A 5 19.85 -3.59 -53.48
N PRO A 6 20.95 -4.29 -53.14
CA PRO A 6 20.86 -5.70 -52.81
C PRO A 6 19.89 -5.88 -51.63
N ALA A 7 18.93 -6.79 -51.77
CA ALA A 7 18.14 -7.25 -50.64
C ALA A 7 19.11 -7.93 -49.67
N PHE A 8 19.49 -7.23 -48.60
CA PHE A 8 20.13 -7.87 -47.47
C PHE A 8 19.12 -8.86 -46.90
N ALA A 9 19.53 -10.12 -46.72
CA ALA A 9 18.72 -11.05 -45.95
C ALA A 9 18.55 -10.45 -44.56
N ALA A 10 17.30 -10.27 -44.12
CA ALA A 10 17.00 -9.64 -42.84
C ALA A 10 17.64 -10.37 -41.66
N CYS A 11 17.91 -11.67 -41.84
CA CYS A 11 18.45 -12.57 -40.85
C CYS A 11 19.61 -13.41 -41.42
N SER A 12 20.65 -13.64 -40.61
CA SER A 12 21.75 -14.55 -40.93
C SER A 12 22.09 -15.45 -39.74
N ILE A 13 22.60 -16.66 -40.00
CA ILE A 13 22.98 -17.59 -38.93
C ILE A 13 24.30 -17.12 -38.29
N SER A 14 24.29 -16.96 -36.98
CA SER A 14 25.45 -16.58 -36.18
C SER A 14 25.56 -17.47 -34.94
N GLY A 15 26.61 -18.28 -34.87
CA GLY A 15 26.75 -19.31 -33.84
C GLY A 15 25.60 -20.32 -33.90
N SER A 16 24.88 -20.51 -32.78
CA SER A 16 23.72 -21.39 -32.70
C SER A 16 22.38 -20.71 -33.01
N GLY A 17 22.36 -19.39 -33.13
CA GLY A 17 21.17 -18.57 -33.35
C GLY A 17 21.28 -17.68 -34.58
N TYR A 18 20.56 -16.56 -34.55
CA TYR A 18 20.43 -15.62 -35.65
C TYR A 18 20.95 -14.23 -35.30
N GLU A 19 21.43 -13.52 -36.31
CA GLU A 19 21.77 -12.10 -36.28
C GLU A 19 20.86 -11.33 -37.24
N ILE A 20 20.22 -10.26 -36.75
CA ILE A 20 19.30 -9.39 -37.48
C ILE A 20 19.96 -8.01 -37.70
N THR A 21 20.04 -7.58 -38.96
CA THR A 21 20.66 -6.30 -39.38
C THR A 21 19.79 -5.54 -40.39
N ALA A 22 18.46 -5.66 -40.30
CA ALA A 22 17.54 -5.33 -41.37
C ALA A 22 17.05 -3.87 -41.33
N GLN A 23 17.48 -3.00 -42.24
CA GLN A 23 17.03 -1.59 -42.28
C GLN A 23 15.84 -1.36 -43.23
N ASN A 24 14.90 -0.50 -42.82
CA ASN A 24 13.69 -0.13 -43.59
C ASN A 24 12.83 -1.34 -43.99
N SER A 25 12.74 -2.35 -43.12
CA SER A 25 11.95 -3.55 -43.34
C SER A 25 11.47 -4.15 -42.02
N THR A 26 10.27 -4.71 -42.01
CA THR A 26 9.82 -5.65 -40.97
C THR A 26 10.64 -6.94 -41.03
N VAL A 27 10.89 -7.54 -39.86
CA VAL A 27 11.50 -8.86 -39.74
C VAL A 27 10.49 -9.84 -39.17
N ASN A 28 10.11 -10.84 -39.96
CA ASN A 28 9.31 -11.96 -39.48
C ASN A 28 10.23 -13.12 -39.10
N LEU A 29 10.30 -13.44 -37.80
CA LEU A 29 11.24 -14.42 -37.27
C LEU A 29 11.02 -15.82 -37.85
N ASP A 30 9.77 -16.23 -38.10
CA ASP A 30 9.47 -17.57 -38.61
C ASP A 30 9.82 -17.74 -40.09
N THR A 31 9.71 -16.67 -40.90
CA THR A 31 9.98 -16.75 -42.34
C THR A 31 11.38 -16.28 -42.72
N ASP A 32 11.90 -15.26 -42.04
CA ASP A 32 13.18 -14.63 -42.38
C ASP A 32 14.35 -15.29 -41.65
N CYS A 33 14.12 -15.80 -40.43
CA CYS A 33 15.13 -16.48 -39.63
C CYS A 33 14.92 -18.00 -39.67
N THR A 34 15.36 -18.65 -40.76
CA THR A 34 15.25 -20.10 -40.94
C THR A 34 16.62 -20.81 -40.94
N GLY A 35 16.67 -22.02 -40.37
CA GLY A 35 17.83 -22.92 -40.46
C GLY A 35 18.80 -22.97 -39.27
N ALA A 36 18.65 -22.12 -38.24
CA ALA A 36 19.42 -22.25 -37.00
C ALA A 36 18.85 -23.36 -36.09
N SER A 37 19.68 -23.82 -35.14
CA SER A 37 19.31 -24.87 -34.19
C SER A 37 18.46 -24.40 -33.01
N THR A 38 18.33 -23.08 -32.82
CA THR A 38 17.59 -22.47 -31.72
C THR A 38 16.81 -21.25 -32.20
N ASN A 39 15.67 -20.97 -31.59
CA ASN A 39 14.89 -19.76 -31.79
C ASN A 39 15.47 -18.59 -30.98
N ALA A 40 16.71 -18.23 -31.26
CA ALA A 40 17.40 -17.14 -30.59
C ALA A 40 17.91 -16.14 -31.63
N ALA A 41 17.53 -14.88 -31.52
CA ALA A 41 17.91 -13.81 -32.43
C ALA A 41 18.58 -12.65 -31.67
N THR A 42 19.67 -12.13 -32.22
CA THR A 42 20.34 -10.93 -31.73
C THR A 42 20.23 -9.84 -32.78
N VAL A 43 19.66 -8.70 -32.41
CA VAL A 43 19.50 -7.53 -33.27
C VAL A 43 20.75 -6.64 -33.12
N THR A 44 21.51 -6.49 -34.19
CA THR A 44 22.76 -5.72 -34.23
C THR A 44 22.68 -4.49 -35.13
N GLY A 45 21.66 -4.40 -35.99
CA GLY A 45 21.35 -3.20 -36.79
C GLY A 45 19.90 -2.78 -36.63
N ASP A 46 19.63 -1.50 -36.91
CA ASP A 46 18.28 -0.93 -36.78
C ASP A 46 17.26 -1.64 -37.66
N VAL A 47 16.07 -1.86 -37.12
CA VAL A 47 14.87 -2.42 -37.78
C VAL A 47 13.79 -1.34 -37.82
N ASP A 48 13.27 -1.05 -39.01
CA ASP A 48 12.24 -0.02 -39.22
C ASP A 48 11.10 -0.58 -40.10
N GLY A 49 10.10 -1.16 -39.43
CA GLY A 49 8.90 -1.74 -40.02
C GLY A 49 7.90 -0.66 -40.47
N VAL A 50 8.15 -0.05 -41.63
CA VAL A 50 7.26 1.01 -42.13
C VAL A 50 5.85 0.47 -42.42
N GLY A 51 4.87 0.84 -41.57
CA GLY A 51 3.45 0.48 -41.73
C GLY A 51 3.09 -0.93 -41.28
N ASN A 52 3.97 -1.63 -40.56
CA ASN A 52 3.74 -2.95 -39.96
C ASN A 52 4.59 -3.09 -38.67
N SER A 53 4.50 -4.19 -37.93
CA SER A 53 5.35 -4.39 -36.74
C SER A 53 6.84 -4.39 -37.12
N GLY A 54 7.72 -3.93 -36.22
CA GLY A 54 9.17 -3.95 -36.44
C GLY A 54 9.71 -5.37 -36.53
N ILE A 55 9.55 -6.13 -35.44
CA ILE A 55 9.81 -7.57 -35.40
C ILE A 55 8.51 -8.30 -35.08
N ASN A 56 8.20 -9.37 -35.81
CA ASN A 56 7.10 -10.24 -35.46
C ASN A 56 7.40 -11.73 -35.65
N ASP A 57 6.56 -12.60 -35.10
CA ASP A 57 6.44 -14.00 -35.54
C ASP A 57 5.15 -14.17 -36.37
N ALA A 58 4.95 -15.34 -36.99
CA ALA A 58 3.76 -15.63 -37.75
C ALA A 58 2.74 -16.39 -36.89
N PRO A 59 1.42 -16.18 -37.05
CA PRO A 59 0.43 -16.96 -36.34
C PRO A 59 0.62 -18.47 -36.57
N GLY A 60 0.71 -19.24 -35.47
CA GLY A 60 0.95 -20.69 -35.54
C GLY A 60 2.39 -21.10 -35.86
N GLY A 61 3.34 -20.16 -35.77
CA GLY A 61 4.79 -20.36 -35.78
C GLY A 61 5.31 -21.34 -34.72
N ALA A 62 6.55 -21.79 -34.91
CA ALA A 62 7.12 -22.89 -34.13
C ALA A 62 8.09 -22.40 -33.05
N GLY A 63 7.62 -22.34 -31.79
CA GLY A 63 8.44 -22.34 -30.58
C GLY A 63 8.83 -20.96 -30.04
N ASN A 64 9.11 -20.90 -28.73
CA ASN A 64 9.39 -19.66 -28.03
C ASN A 64 10.64 -18.95 -28.57
N TRP A 65 10.51 -17.68 -28.96
CA TRP A 65 11.62 -16.86 -29.44
C TRP A 65 12.33 -16.14 -28.30
N SER A 66 13.66 -16.16 -28.31
CA SER A 66 14.52 -15.31 -27.47
C SER A 66 15.12 -14.21 -28.34
N VAL A 67 14.77 -12.95 -28.10
CA VAL A 67 15.25 -11.80 -28.87
C VAL A 67 16.07 -10.87 -27.99
N THR A 68 17.32 -10.64 -28.37
CA THR A 68 18.21 -9.67 -27.70
C THR A 68 18.41 -8.46 -28.59
N ILE A 69 18.11 -7.27 -28.06
CA ILE A 69 18.34 -5.99 -28.76
C ILE A 69 19.56 -5.32 -28.12
N ASN A 70 20.59 -5.08 -28.92
CA ASN A 70 21.81 -4.46 -28.43
C ASN A 70 21.67 -2.96 -28.19
N ASN A 71 22.52 -2.43 -27.32
CA ASN A 71 22.57 -0.99 -27.08
C ASN A 71 22.87 -0.20 -28.36
N GLY A 72 22.13 0.88 -28.57
CA GLY A 72 22.22 1.72 -29.76
C GLY A 72 21.47 1.19 -30.98
N VAL A 73 20.80 0.03 -30.88
CA VAL A 73 19.91 -0.49 -31.93
C VAL A 73 18.50 0.01 -31.69
N THR A 74 17.81 0.41 -32.76
CA THR A 74 16.39 0.76 -32.74
C THR A 74 15.56 -0.31 -33.46
N VAL A 75 14.46 -0.74 -32.85
CA VAL A 75 13.39 -1.52 -33.48
C VAL A 75 12.14 -0.66 -33.49
N SER A 76 11.66 -0.27 -34.68
CA SER A 76 10.46 0.54 -34.87
C SER A 76 9.44 -0.12 -35.79
N GLY A 77 8.16 0.17 -35.57
CA GLY A 77 7.06 -0.23 -36.43
C GLY A 77 5.71 0.29 -35.93
N SER A 78 4.60 -0.20 -36.51
CA SER A 78 3.24 0.00 -35.98
C SER A 78 3.18 -0.48 -34.53
N ASP A 79 3.56 -1.75 -34.31
CA ASP A 79 4.08 -2.29 -33.07
C ASP A 79 5.61 -2.24 -33.10
N GLY A 80 6.25 -2.08 -31.95
CA GLY A 80 7.68 -2.32 -31.88
C GLY A 80 7.99 -3.81 -32.14
N MET A 81 7.35 -4.68 -31.37
CA MET A 81 7.46 -6.13 -31.49
C MET A 81 6.12 -6.83 -31.22
N LEU A 82 5.77 -7.82 -32.04
CA LEU A 82 4.54 -8.60 -31.90
C LEU A 82 4.80 -10.11 -31.94
N PHE A 83 4.41 -10.83 -30.89
CA PHE A 83 4.54 -12.28 -30.78
C PHE A 83 3.16 -12.95 -30.63
N GLU A 84 2.73 -13.63 -31.69
CA GLU A 84 1.42 -14.24 -31.91
C GLU A 84 1.36 -15.75 -31.66
N SER A 85 2.49 -16.48 -31.71
CA SER A 85 2.43 -17.95 -31.82
C SER A 85 2.89 -18.74 -30.60
N ALA A 86 3.84 -18.22 -29.83
CA ALA A 86 4.45 -18.87 -28.67
C ALA A 86 4.89 -17.84 -27.63
N GLY A 87 5.35 -18.28 -26.46
CA GLY A 87 5.87 -17.33 -25.47
C GLY A 87 7.18 -16.69 -25.97
N ALA A 88 7.46 -15.45 -25.57
CA ALA A 88 8.68 -14.76 -26.00
C ALA A 88 9.55 -14.35 -24.81
N SER A 89 10.87 -14.34 -25.02
CA SER A 89 11.84 -13.76 -24.11
C SER A 89 12.52 -12.58 -24.81
N VAL A 90 12.15 -11.36 -24.45
CA VAL A 90 12.79 -10.15 -24.98
C VAL A 90 13.79 -9.61 -23.98
N ASP A 91 14.98 -9.29 -24.46
CA ASP A 91 16.06 -8.72 -23.69
C ASP A 91 16.56 -7.45 -24.37
N ASN A 92 15.97 -6.32 -23.97
CA ASN A 92 16.18 -5.03 -24.61
C ASN A 92 17.28 -4.24 -23.91
N SER A 93 18.31 -3.82 -24.65
CA SER A 93 19.27 -2.80 -24.22
C SER A 93 19.32 -1.59 -25.15
N GLY A 94 18.53 -1.60 -26.23
CA GLY A 94 18.40 -0.52 -27.21
C GLY A 94 17.03 0.15 -27.12
N THR A 95 16.51 0.62 -28.24
CA THR A 95 15.20 1.29 -28.30
C THR A 95 14.21 0.41 -29.03
N VAL A 96 13.06 0.15 -28.42
CA VAL A 96 11.85 -0.35 -29.08
C VAL A 96 10.86 0.80 -29.16
N ALA A 97 10.35 1.10 -30.36
CA ALA A 97 9.42 2.20 -30.57
C ALA A 97 8.22 1.75 -31.41
N SER A 98 7.03 2.19 -31.04
CA SER A 98 5.81 1.92 -31.83
C SER A 98 5.16 3.23 -32.27
N THR A 99 4.61 3.29 -33.48
CA THR A 99 3.92 4.50 -33.97
C THR A 99 2.43 4.53 -33.66
N ASP A 100 1.77 3.37 -33.59
CA ASP A 100 0.30 3.28 -33.55
C ASP A 100 -0.24 2.22 -32.56
N ALA A 101 0.60 1.32 -32.05
CA ALA A 101 0.19 0.19 -31.23
C ALA A 101 1.10 0.00 -30.01
N GLU A 102 1.32 -1.26 -29.61
CA GLU A 102 2.08 -1.63 -28.42
C GLU A 102 3.61 -1.62 -28.69
N GLY A 103 4.39 -1.37 -27.65
CA GLY A 103 5.84 -1.45 -27.73
C GLY A 103 6.29 -2.89 -27.94
N ILE A 104 5.89 -3.78 -27.03
CA ILE A 104 6.06 -5.24 -27.13
C ILE A 104 4.74 -5.92 -26.75
N GLN A 105 4.17 -6.69 -27.66
CA GLN A 105 2.96 -7.48 -27.40
C GLN A 105 3.27 -8.98 -27.50
N ILE A 106 2.82 -9.76 -26.51
CA ILE A 106 2.97 -11.23 -26.46
C ILE A 106 1.60 -11.84 -26.16
N THR A 107 1.05 -12.67 -27.06
CA THR A 107 -0.39 -13.02 -27.04
C THR A 107 -0.76 -14.48 -26.72
N ALA A 108 0.20 -15.42 -26.63
CA ALA A 108 -0.12 -16.85 -26.69
C ALA A 108 0.27 -17.71 -25.47
N SER A 109 1.39 -17.47 -24.78
CA SER A 109 1.88 -18.39 -23.73
C SER A 109 2.66 -17.73 -22.60
N GLY A 110 2.43 -16.43 -22.38
CA GLY A 110 3.22 -15.63 -21.44
C GLY A 110 4.65 -15.45 -21.94
N GLY A 111 5.56 -15.03 -21.08
CA GLY A 111 6.93 -14.76 -21.49
C GLY A 111 7.65 -13.84 -20.53
N VAL A 112 8.83 -13.38 -20.94
CA VAL A 112 9.67 -12.51 -20.14
C VAL A 112 10.12 -11.34 -20.98
N VAL A 113 9.89 -10.11 -20.51
CA VAL A 113 10.50 -8.91 -21.07
C VAL A 113 11.47 -8.36 -20.04
N THR A 114 12.75 -8.30 -20.39
CA THR A 114 13.79 -7.64 -19.60
C THR A 114 14.22 -6.37 -20.34
N ASN A 115 13.89 -5.22 -19.79
CA ASN A 115 14.35 -3.92 -20.30
C ASN A 115 15.55 -3.48 -19.46
N ARG A 116 16.75 -3.56 -20.02
CA ARG A 116 17.99 -3.22 -19.31
C ARG A 116 18.11 -1.72 -19.07
N ALA A 117 19.09 -1.31 -18.27
CA ALA A 117 19.26 0.09 -17.86
C ALA A 117 19.47 1.09 -19.01
N SER A 118 19.96 0.65 -20.18
CA SER A 118 20.03 1.49 -21.39
C SER A 118 18.84 1.30 -22.34
N GLY A 119 17.96 0.35 -22.01
CA GLY A 119 16.81 0.00 -22.82
C GLY A 119 15.70 1.04 -22.67
N ALA A 120 15.13 1.42 -23.81
CA ALA A 120 13.94 2.25 -23.89
C ALA A 120 12.86 1.48 -24.66
N ILE A 121 11.65 1.46 -24.12
CA ILE A 121 10.44 1.00 -24.81
C ILE A 121 9.49 2.18 -24.83
N ASN A 122 9.27 2.75 -26.01
CA ASN A 122 8.46 3.95 -26.22
C ASN A 122 7.26 3.58 -27.09
N ALA A 123 6.13 3.34 -26.46
CA ALA A 123 4.94 2.88 -27.13
C ALA A 123 3.92 4.00 -27.36
N ARG A 124 3.04 3.81 -28.35
CA ARG A 124 1.89 4.69 -28.53
C ARG A 124 0.78 4.28 -27.57
N LYS A 125 0.46 2.99 -27.52
CA LYS A 125 -0.39 2.36 -26.50
C LYS A 125 0.49 1.68 -25.45
N ASP A 126 0.13 0.48 -25.00
CA ASP A 126 0.85 -0.24 -23.96
C ASP A 126 2.35 -0.38 -24.25
N GLY A 127 3.17 0.00 -23.26
CA GLY A 127 4.62 -0.18 -23.34
C GLY A 127 4.98 -1.66 -23.54
N VAL A 128 4.47 -2.50 -22.65
CA VAL A 128 4.54 -3.96 -22.75
C VAL A 128 3.18 -4.56 -22.45
N GLU A 129 2.70 -5.43 -23.33
CA GLU A 129 1.45 -6.13 -23.17
C GLU A 129 1.63 -7.66 -23.23
N PHE A 130 1.04 -8.34 -22.25
CA PHE A 130 0.78 -9.77 -22.30
C PHE A 130 -0.73 -10.03 -22.44
N ASP A 131 -1.12 -10.57 -23.58
CA ASP A 131 -2.47 -11.05 -23.87
C ASP A 131 -2.48 -12.59 -23.80
N GLY A 132 -3.50 -13.22 -23.19
CA GLY A 132 -3.70 -14.67 -23.24
C GLY A 132 -2.87 -15.56 -22.29
N ALA A 133 -1.91 -15.04 -21.53
CA ALA A 133 -1.28 -15.76 -20.40
C ALA A 133 -0.41 -14.84 -19.52
N SER A 134 -0.13 -15.27 -18.28
CA SER A 134 0.68 -14.51 -17.33
C SER A 134 2.12 -14.27 -17.82
N GLY A 135 2.58 -13.02 -17.75
CA GLY A 135 3.92 -12.59 -18.15
C GLY A 135 4.84 -12.21 -16.99
N THR A 136 6.10 -11.94 -17.31
CA THR A 136 7.08 -11.33 -16.40
C THR A 136 7.75 -10.13 -17.05
N VAL A 137 7.74 -8.97 -16.39
CA VAL A 137 8.50 -7.78 -16.79
C VAL A 137 9.58 -7.48 -15.75
N ASN A 138 10.82 -7.35 -16.20
CA ASN A 138 11.96 -6.91 -15.41
C ASN A 138 12.48 -5.60 -16.01
N ASN A 139 12.17 -4.48 -15.37
CA ASN A 139 12.53 -3.16 -15.89
C ASN A 139 13.66 -2.51 -15.11
N TYR A 140 14.76 -2.21 -15.78
CA TYR A 140 15.88 -1.40 -15.29
C TYR A 140 16.02 -0.09 -16.05
N GLY A 141 15.40 0.04 -17.22
CA GLY A 141 15.45 1.21 -18.10
C GLY A 141 14.10 1.92 -18.16
N ASP A 142 13.76 2.49 -19.30
CA ASP A 142 12.53 3.26 -19.47
C ASP A 142 11.48 2.47 -20.27
N ILE A 143 10.28 2.35 -19.72
CA ILE A 143 9.07 1.88 -20.41
C ILE A 143 8.05 3.01 -20.34
N THR A 144 7.64 3.52 -21.49
CA THR A 144 6.70 4.64 -21.60
C THR A 144 5.61 4.33 -22.62
N SER A 145 4.39 4.74 -22.29
CA SER A 145 3.22 4.73 -23.16
C SER A 145 2.69 6.16 -23.30
N ALA A 146 2.07 6.47 -24.43
CA ALA A 146 1.58 7.81 -24.75
C ALA A 146 0.05 7.93 -24.82
N ASP A 147 -0.70 6.83 -24.74
CA ASP A 147 -2.18 6.80 -24.78
C ASP A 147 -2.80 5.70 -23.88
N ASP A 148 -1.99 4.82 -23.28
CA ASP A 148 -2.47 3.64 -22.54
C ASP A 148 -1.51 3.31 -21.38
N ASN A 149 -1.47 2.07 -20.90
CA ASN A 149 -0.70 1.70 -19.72
C ASN A 149 0.80 1.55 -19.98
N GLY A 150 1.63 1.74 -18.96
CA GLY A 150 3.06 1.42 -19.07
C GLY A 150 3.27 -0.08 -19.31
N VAL A 151 2.58 -0.91 -18.52
CA VAL A 151 2.57 -2.38 -18.65
C VAL A 151 1.17 -2.93 -18.43
N THR A 152 0.69 -3.76 -19.36
CA THR A 152 -0.59 -4.49 -19.26
C THR A 152 -0.36 -6.00 -19.18
N MET A 153 -1.04 -6.64 -18.24
CA MET A 153 -1.06 -8.11 -18.08
C MET A 153 -2.51 -8.60 -18.04
N ARG A 154 -2.97 -9.33 -19.06
CA ARG A 154 -4.40 -9.73 -19.16
C ARG A 154 -4.79 -10.96 -18.34
N ASP A 155 -3.85 -11.76 -17.86
CA ASP A 155 -4.09 -13.02 -17.12
C ASP A 155 -3.21 -13.18 -15.86
N GLY A 156 -3.03 -12.10 -15.10
CA GLY A 156 -2.09 -12.03 -13.99
C GLY A 156 -0.63 -11.91 -14.46
N GLY A 157 0.32 -11.91 -13.53
CA GLY A 157 1.74 -11.84 -13.89
C GLY A 157 2.60 -11.18 -12.82
N THR A 158 3.86 -10.92 -13.19
CA THR A 158 4.83 -10.27 -12.30
C THR A 158 5.51 -9.10 -12.99
N VAL A 159 5.54 -7.95 -12.34
CA VAL A 159 6.28 -6.76 -12.76
C VAL A 159 7.29 -6.39 -11.68
N THR A 160 8.57 -6.38 -12.03
CA THR A 160 9.64 -5.87 -11.16
C THR A 160 10.28 -4.66 -11.81
N ASN A 161 10.07 -3.49 -11.19
CA ASN A 161 10.72 -2.25 -11.58
C ASN A 161 11.90 -1.97 -10.65
N PHE A 162 13.12 -2.11 -11.17
CA PHE A 162 14.36 -1.95 -10.41
C PHE A 162 14.70 -0.48 -10.18
N ALA A 163 15.70 -0.21 -9.33
CA ALA A 163 16.00 1.14 -8.83
C ALA A 163 16.28 2.22 -9.90
N THR A 164 16.72 1.82 -11.09
CA THR A 164 16.95 2.74 -12.23
C THR A 164 15.80 2.73 -13.23
N GLY A 165 14.82 1.86 -13.03
CA GLY A 165 13.72 1.66 -13.96
C GLY A 165 12.62 2.70 -13.79
N THR A 166 12.11 3.16 -14.93
CA THR A 166 10.91 3.97 -15.05
C THR A 166 9.84 3.18 -15.81
N ILE A 167 8.64 3.11 -15.25
CA ILE A 167 7.43 2.68 -15.98
C ILE A 167 6.44 3.84 -15.93
N SER A 168 6.00 4.32 -17.09
CA SER A 168 5.04 5.42 -17.20
C SER A 168 3.94 5.05 -18.18
N GLY A 169 2.69 5.04 -17.71
CA GLY A 169 1.49 5.04 -18.55
C GLY A 169 0.94 6.44 -18.70
N ASP A 170 0.22 6.70 -19.80
CA ASP A 170 -0.71 7.83 -19.89
C ASP A 170 -2.00 7.52 -19.12
N PHE A 171 -2.36 6.23 -19.04
CA PHE A 171 -3.36 5.66 -18.13
C PHE A 171 -2.61 5.07 -16.91
N ASP A 172 -2.74 3.77 -16.62
CA ASP A 172 -2.07 3.17 -15.47
C ASP A 172 -0.57 2.99 -15.72
N GLY A 173 0.25 3.17 -14.69
CA GLY A 173 1.66 2.77 -14.76
C GLY A 173 1.79 1.26 -15.01
N VAL A 174 1.03 0.47 -14.24
CA VAL A 174 0.92 -0.99 -14.39
C VAL A 174 -0.53 -1.42 -14.18
N HIS A 175 -1.14 -2.08 -15.17
CA HIS A 175 -2.47 -2.69 -15.07
C HIS A 175 -2.39 -4.22 -15.19
N ILE A 176 -2.82 -4.94 -14.15
CA ILE A 176 -2.89 -6.41 -14.15
C ILE A 176 -4.33 -6.86 -13.91
N ARG A 177 -4.85 -7.67 -14.84
CA ARG A 177 -6.22 -8.20 -14.84
C ARG A 177 -6.27 -9.70 -15.14
N GLY A 178 -7.45 -10.30 -15.03
CA GLY A 178 -7.71 -11.73 -15.33
C GLY A 178 -7.08 -12.75 -14.37
N GLY A 179 -6.15 -12.33 -13.51
CA GLY A 179 -5.52 -13.13 -12.46
C GLY A 179 -4.78 -12.24 -11.46
N THR A 180 -4.32 -12.82 -10.35
CA THR A 180 -3.60 -12.09 -9.30
C THR A 180 -2.29 -11.49 -9.84
N GLY A 181 -2.05 -10.21 -9.55
CA GLY A 181 -0.81 -9.53 -9.92
C GLY A 181 0.23 -9.49 -8.81
N ILE A 182 1.51 -9.44 -9.19
CA ILE A 182 2.63 -9.19 -8.28
C ILE A 182 3.44 -8.03 -8.84
N VAL A 183 3.50 -6.92 -8.11
CA VAL A 183 4.29 -5.74 -8.49
C VAL A 183 5.34 -5.46 -7.41
N THR A 184 6.61 -5.43 -7.80
CA THR A 184 7.71 -5.00 -6.93
C THR A 184 8.38 -3.77 -7.53
N ASN A 185 8.35 -2.67 -6.81
CA ASN A 185 8.93 -1.42 -7.24
C ASN A 185 10.10 -1.01 -6.33
N SER A 186 11.22 -0.68 -6.95
CA SER A 186 12.36 0.02 -6.33
C SER A 186 12.74 1.28 -7.11
N GLY A 187 12.16 1.49 -8.30
CA GLY A 187 12.35 2.66 -9.16
C GLY A 187 11.10 3.54 -9.18
N GLN A 188 10.73 4.06 -10.35
CA GLN A 188 9.55 4.91 -10.52
C GLN A 188 8.46 4.20 -11.35
N ILE A 189 7.24 4.16 -10.83
CA ILE A 189 6.03 3.80 -11.57
C ILE A 189 5.07 4.99 -11.52
N THR A 190 4.58 5.42 -12.68
CA THR A 190 3.66 6.56 -12.81
C THR A 190 2.48 6.18 -13.71
N GLY A 191 1.26 6.43 -13.24
CA GLY A 191 0.07 6.58 -14.08
C GLY A 191 -0.37 8.05 -14.12
N ASP A 192 -1.02 8.46 -15.21
CA ASP A 192 -1.46 9.83 -15.48
C ASP A 192 -2.97 9.87 -15.78
N SER A 193 -3.51 11.00 -16.25
CA SER A 193 -4.86 11.16 -16.83
C SER A 193 -6.06 10.72 -15.98
N ASP A 194 -6.01 10.92 -14.66
CA ASP A 194 -6.96 10.39 -13.68
C ASP A 194 -6.92 8.84 -13.50
N GLU A 195 -5.81 8.18 -13.82
CA GLU A 195 -5.58 6.75 -13.59
C GLU A 195 -4.54 6.45 -12.48
N SER A 196 -4.32 5.15 -12.22
CA SER A 196 -3.55 4.66 -11.08
C SER A 196 -2.06 4.47 -11.38
N GLY A 197 -1.21 4.62 -10.36
CA GLY A 197 0.17 4.15 -10.46
C GLY A 197 0.23 2.63 -10.71
N VAL A 198 -0.55 1.88 -9.94
CA VAL A 198 -0.73 0.43 -10.10
C VAL A 198 -2.20 0.03 -9.90
N GLN A 199 -2.78 -0.66 -10.88
CA GLN A 199 -4.13 -1.23 -10.85
C GLN A 199 -4.08 -2.76 -10.90
N LEU A 200 -4.69 -3.43 -9.91
CA LEU A 200 -4.82 -4.90 -9.85
C LEU A 200 -6.30 -5.31 -9.76
N ASP A 201 -6.88 -5.91 -10.81
CA ASP A 201 -8.33 -6.18 -10.89
C ASP A 201 -8.78 -7.48 -10.18
N MET A 202 -7.85 -8.33 -9.74
CA MET A 202 -8.15 -9.66 -9.16
C MET A 202 -7.32 -9.92 -7.89
N GLY A 203 -7.15 -8.91 -7.05
CA GLY A 203 -6.26 -8.94 -5.89
C GLY A 203 -4.79 -9.03 -6.27
N GLY A 204 -3.95 -9.39 -5.29
CA GLY A 204 -2.51 -9.57 -5.50
C GLY A 204 -1.67 -8.81 -4.48
N THR A 205 -0.38 -8.65 -4.80
CA THR A 205 0.59 -8.03 -3.90
C THR A 205 1.35 -6.91 -4.60
N VAL A 206 1.42 -5.75 -3.95
CA VAL A 206 2.30 -4.63 -4.34
C VAL A 206 3.34 -4.39 -3.24
N THR A 207 4.62 -4.49 -3.59
CA THR A 207 5.74 -4.13 -2.71
C THR A 207 6.45 -2.91 -3.27
N ASN A 208 6.43 -1.80 -2.53
CA ASN A 208 7.19 -0.60 -2.84
C ASN A 208 8.38 -0.49 -1.89
N ASN A 209 9.56 -0.85 -2.38
CA ASN A 209 10.80 -0.86 -1.61
C ASN A 209 11.28 0.56 -1.27
N ALA A 210 12.21 0.66 -0.32
CA ALA A 210 12.84 1.92 0.02
C ALA A 210 13.51 2.56 -1.20
N GLY A 211 13.20 3.84 -1.44
CA GLY A 211 13.63 4.59 -2.64
C GLY A 211 12.70 4.45 -3.85
N GLY A 212 11.78 3.48 -3.83
CA GLY A 212 10.75 3.35 -4.86
C GLY A 212 9.65 4.40 -4.72
N THR A 213 9.14 4.88 -5.86
CA THR A 213 7.98 5.76 -5.94
C THR A 213 6.91 5.16 -6.84
N ILE A 214 5.68 5.10 -6.33
CA ILE A 214 4.49 4.78 -7.11
C ILE A 214 3.58 6.01 -7.04
N THR A 215 3.21 6.56 -8.19
CA THR A 215 2.34 7.72 -8.29
C THR A 215 1.25 7.44 -9.31
N GLY A 216 -0.01 7.68 -8.95
CA GLY A 216 -1.08 7.83 -9.93
C GLY A 216 -1.69 9.23 -9.84
N ASP A 217 -2.22 9.71 -10.96
CA ASP A 217 -2.93 10.98 -10.99
C ASP A 217 -4.25 10.88 -10.21
N ALA A 218 -4.95 9.73 -10.27
CA ALA A 218 -6.02 9.42 -9.34
C ALA A 218 -5.52 8.70 -8.08
N GLU A 219 -5.26 7.40 -8.18
CA GLU A 219 -4.83 6.58 -7.04
C GLU A 219 -3.36 6.14 -7.15
N GLY A 220 -2.64 6.09 -6.03
CA GLY A 220 -1.30 5.50 -6.04
C GLY A 220 -1.36 4.01 -6.37
N ILE A 221 -2.23 3.28 -5.66
CA ILE A 221 -2.52 1.87 -5.91
C ILE A 221 -4.03 1.63 -5.75
N ASN A 222 -4.64 0.91 -6.71
CA ASN A 222 -6.01 0.44 -6.63
C ASN A 222 -6.07 -1.09 -6.84
N ILE A 223 -6.62 -1.80 -5.85
CA ILE A 223 -6.78 -3.26 -5.87
C ILE A 223 -8.26 -3.64 -5.75
N ASP A 224 -8.75 -4.44 -6.68
CA ASP A 224 -10.15 -4.86 -6.81
C ASP A 224 -10.28 -6.38 -7.03
N GLY A 225 -11.52 -6.89 -7.03
CA GLY A 225 -11.93 -8.25 -7.36
C GLY A 225 -11.57 -9.34 -6.33
N ALA A 226 -10.62 -9.08 -5.43
CA ALA A 226 -10.24 -9.93 -4.31
C ALA A 226 -9.38 -9.15 -3.30
N PRO A 227 -9.25 -9.63 -2.04
CA PRO A 227 -8.36 -9.01 -1.05
C PRO A 227 -6.92 -8.88 -1.56
N GLY A 228 -6.32 -7.71 -1.33
CA GLY A 228 -4.93 -7.37 -1.71
C GLY A 228 -3.95 -7.27 -0.55
N GLU A 229 -2.67 -7.18 -0.88
CA GLU A 229 -1.59 -6.87 0.07
C GLU A 229 -0.71 -5.74 -0.48
N VAL A 230 -0.50 -4.69 0.32
CA VAL A 230 0.44 -3.60 0.03
C VAL A 230 1.51 -3.56 1.12
N ILE A 231 2.78 -3.64 0.71
CA ILE A 231 3.94 -3.50 1.59
C ILE A 231 4.74 -2.28 1.12
N ASN A 232 4.82 -1.25 1.95
CA ASN A 232 5.47 0.02 1.60
C ASN A 232 6.65 0.32 2.52
N SER A 233 7.81 0.57 1.92
CA SER A 233 8.98 1.22 2.52
C SER A 233 9.42 2.47 1.74
N GLY A 234 8.77 2.75 0.61
CA GLY A 234 9.03 3.90 -0.26
C GLY A 234 7.92 4.94 -0.17
N THR A 235 7.66 5.64 -1.27
CA THR A 235 6.57 6.61 -1.38
C THR A 235 5.47 6.10 -2.31
N ILE A 236 4.23 6.14 -1.86
CA ILE A 236 3.03 5.90 -2.66
C ILE A 236 2.14 7.15 -2.59
N THR A 237 1.76 7.68 -3.74
CA THR A 237 0.95 8.90 -3.86
C THR A 237 -0.20 8.71 -4.84
N GLY A 238 -1.44 8.97 -4.41
CA GLY A 238 -2.55 9.29 -5.32
C GLY A 238 -2.75 10.80 -5.34
N ALA A 239 -2.73 11.41 -6.52
CA ALA A 239 -2.70 12.87 -6.61
C ALA A 239 -4.08 13.49 -6.36
N THR A 240 -5.16 12.90 -6.87
CA THR A 240 -6.54 13.43 -6.76
C THR A 240 -7.50 12.52 -5.99
N ASN A 241 -7.15 11.25 -5.75
CA ASN A 241 -7.92 10.32 -4.93
C ASN A 241 -7.06 9.73 -3.80
N PHE A 242 -6.96 8.40 -3.73
CA PHE A 242 -6.39 7.68 -2.59
C PHE A 242 -4.90 7.39 -2.76
N GLY A 243 -4.13 7.43 -1.68
CA GLY A 243 -2.78 6.83 -1.71
C GLY A 243 -2.86 5.33 -2.05
N VAL A 244 -3.71 4.60 -1.33
CA VAL A 244 -4.05 3.21 -1.60
C VAL A 244 -5.54 2.99 -1.42
N ILE A 245 -6.20 2.36 -2.38
CA ILE A 245 -7.57 1.83 -2.22
C ILE A 245 -7.61 0.32 -2.44
N MET A 246 -8.27 -0.41 -1.53
CA MET A 246 -8.56 -1.83 -1.68
C MET A 246 -10.07 -2.07 -1.57
N ARG A 247 -10.67 -2.65 -2.62
CA ARG A 247 -12.14 -2.68 -2.77
C ARG A 247 -12.81 -3.91 -2.16
N ASP A 248 -12.05 -4.96 -1.83
CA ASP A 248 -12.53 -6.24 -1.29
C ASP A 248 -11.80 -6.70 -0.01
N GLY A 249 -11.38 -5.74 0.82
CA GLY A 249 -10.57 -5.99 2.01
C GLY A 249 -9.09 -6.17 1.68
N GLY A 250 -8.32 -6.67 2.64
CA GLY A 250 -6.88 -6.92 2.47
C GLY A 250 -6.03 -6.29 3.57
N SER A 251 -4.74 -6.14 3.29
CA SER A 251 -3.79 -5.62 4.27
C SER A 251 -2.79 -4.60 3.72
N VAL A 252 -2.50 -3.58 4.52
CA VAL A 252 -1.42 -2.61 4.26
C VAL A 252 -0.40 -2.68 5.38
N THR A 253 0.87 -2.91 5.04
CA THR A 253 2.00 -2.75 5.93
C THR A 253 2.84 -1.57 5.46
N ASN A 254 2.87 -0.49 6.24
CA ASN A 254 3.69 0.68 5.97
C ASN A 254 4.87 0.73 6.95
N HIS A 255 6.04 0.35 6.49
CA HIS A 255 7.25 0.30 7.30
C HIS A 255 7.77 1.69 7.65
N ALA A 256 8.65 1.75 8.66
CA ALA A 256 9.33 2.99 9.02
C ALA A 256 10.09 3.58 7.82
N GLY A 257 9.87 4.87 7.55
CA GLY A 257 10.39 5.55 6.37
C GLY A 257 9.47 5.48 5.14
N GLY A 258 8.45 4.62 5.16
CA GLY A 258 7.41 4.58 4.14
C GLY A 258 6.42 5.74 4.29
N LEU A 259 5.97 6.28 3.16
CA LEU A 259 4.90 7.26 3.04
C LEU A 259 3.81 6.71 2.12
N ILE A 260 2.56 6.74 2.58
CA ILE A 260 1.36 6.57 1.76
C ILE A 260 0.51 7.83 1.91
N LYS A 261 0.13 8.43 0.78
CA LYS A 261 -0.53 9.73 0.77
C LYS A 261 -1.61 9.86 -0.32
N GLY A 262 -2.80 10.31 0.05
CA GLY A 262 -3.73 11.00 -0.87
C GLY A 262 -3.42 12.50 -0.84
N ASP A 263 -2.95 13.09 -1.96
CA ASP A 263 -2.28 14.41 -1.97
C ASP A 263 -3.21 15.62 -2.05
N ASN A 264 -4.02 15.73 -3.10
CA ASN A 264 -5.13 16.69 -3.20
C ASN A 264 -6.44 15.91 -3.41
N GLY A 265 -6.53 14.80 -2.68
CA GLY A 265 -7.53 13.77 -2.88
C GLY A 265 -8.08 13.23 -1.58
N LEU A 266 -8.75 12.10 -1.70
CA LEU A 266 -9.39 11.38 -0.62
C LEU A 266 -8.36 10.75 0.35
N ALA A 267 -8.76 9.71 1.08
CA ALA A 267 -7.96 9.17 2.16
C ALA A 267 -6.55 8.68 1.76
N GLY A 268 -5.62 8.70 2.71
CA GLY A 268 -4.30 8.09 2.54
C GLY A 268 -4.41 6.59 2.22
N VAL A 269 -5.20 5.86 3.01
CA VAL A 269 -5.53 4.45 2.77
C VAL A 269 -7.04 4.24 2.97
N SER A 270 -7.72 3.69 1.96
CA SER A 270 -9.14 3.26 2.07
C SER A 270 -9.27 1.76 1.81
N ILE A 271 -9.89 1.03 2.74
CA ILE A 271 -10.19 -0.41 2.57
C ILE A 271 -11.70 -0.63 2.69
N ARG A 272 -12.28 -1.27 1.67
CA ARG A 272 -13.72 -1.43 1.48
C ARG A 272 -14.08 -2.86 1.13
N GLY A 273 -15.37 -3.19 1.14
CA GLY A 273 -15.94 -4.48 0.69
C GLY A 273 -15.59 -5.71 1.55
N GLY A 274 -14.59 -5.61 2.43
CA GLY A 274 -14.19 -6.61 3.41
C GLY A 274 -13.32 -5.97 4.49
N THR A 275 -13.10 -6.69 5.59
CA THR A 275 -12.32 -6.19 6.73
C THR A 275 -10.88 -5.85 6.30
N GLY A 276 -10.38 -4.69 6.73
CA GLY A 276 -9.00 -4.28 6.50
C GLY A 276 -8.06 -4.60 7.65
N THR A 277 -6.77 -4.82 7.37
CA THR A 277 -5.70 -4.87 8.37
C THR A 277 -4.60 -3.88 8.02
N ILE A 278 -4.28 -2.95 8.92
CA ILE A 278 -3.25 -1.94 8.71
C ILE A 278 -2.19 -2.06 9.81
N ASP A 279 -0.94 -2.21 9.38
CA ASP A 279 0.26 -2.16 10.20
C ASP A 279 1.06 -0.92 9.79
N ASN A 280 1.01 0.13 10.61
CA ASN A 280 1.73 1.37 10.32
C ASN A 280 2.91 1.58 11.28
N ALA A 281 4.10 1.77 10.73
CA ALA A 281 5.28 2.32 11.39
C ALA A 281 5.88 3.52 10.63
N GLY A 282 5.32 3.85 9.45
CA GLY A 282 5.68 5.00 8.63
C GLY A 282 4.65 6.13 8.76
N ILE A 283 4.37 6.81 7.65
CA ILE A 283 3.35 7.87 7.57
C ILE A 283 2.21 7.42 6.66
N LEU A 284 0.98 7.49 7.16
CA LEU A 284 -0.26 7.45 6.38
C LEU A 284 -0.91 8.83 6.45
N ARG A 285 -1.20 9.46 5.31
CA ARG A 285 -1.73 10.82 5.27
C ARG A 285 -2.85 10.99 4.25
N GLY A 286 -3.98 11.52 4.68
CA GLY A 286 -4.99 12.13 3.82
C GLY A 286 -4.91 13.64 3.94
N ASN A 287 -4.62 14.33 2.84
CA ASN A 287 -4.47 15.79 2.85
C ASN A 287 -5.81 16.53 2.76
N ASP A 288 -6.74 16.02 1.96
CA ASP A 288 -8.08 16.60 1.82
C ASP A 288 -9.16 15.70 2.42
N ASP A 289 -8.76 14.65 3.15
CA ASP A 289 -9.66 13.64 3.72
C ASP A 289 -8.99 12.84 4.86
N GLU A 290 -9.47 11.62 5.15
CA GLU A 290 -8.93 10.83 6.26
C GLU A 290 -7.51 10.28 6.06
N GLY A 291 -6.77 10.11 7.14
CA GLY A 291 -5.51 9.34 7.10
C GLY A 291 -5.77 7.88 6.69
N VAL A 292 -6.81 7.29 7.26
CA VAL A 292 -7.26 5.91 7.05
C VAL A 292 -8.78 5.81 7.13
N GLU A 293 -9.38 5.14 6.15
CA GLU A 293 -10.81 4.79 6.10
C GLU A 293 -10.97 3.26 5.99
N LEU A 294 -11.71 2.62 6.92
CA LEU A 294 -12.13 1.22 6.83
C LEU A 294 -13.66 1.14 6.79
N THR A 295 -14.27 0.65 5.71
CA THR A 295 -15.75 0.67 5.56
C THR A 295 -16.45 -0.67 5.82
N ALA A 296 -15.71 -1.66 6.32
CA ALA A 296 -16.26 -2.96 6.73
C ALA A 296 -15.62 -3.46 8.05
N GLY A 297 -15.23 -2.53 8.93
CA GLY A 297 -14.45 -2.81 10.13
C GLY A 297 -13.02 -3.21 9.84
N GLY A 298 -12.33 -3.74 10.86
CA GLY A 298 -10.97 -4.25 10.71
C GLY A 298 -10.04 -3.90 11.86
N THR A 299 -8.75 -3.97 11.60
CA THR A 299 -7.71 -3.73 12.61
C THR A 299 -6.67 -2.74 12.12
N ILE A 300 -6.32 -1.77 12.95
CA ILE A 300 -5.24 -0.81 12.72
C ILE A 300 -4.26 -0.91 13.88
N ILE A 301 -2.99 -1.12 13.57
CA ILE A 301 -1.89 -1.08 14.55
C ILE A 301 -0.96 0.05 14.13
N ASN A 302 -1.02 1.17 14.86
CA ASN A 302 -0.09 2.29 14.69
C ASN A 302 1.08 2.13 15.67
N ARG A 303 2.21 1.65 15.18
CA ARG A 303 3.42 1.36 15.96
C ARG A 303 4.10 2.63 16.44
N ALA A 304 4.99 2.47 17.41
CA ALA A 304 5.88 3.54 17.85
C ALA A 304 6.66 4.11 16.65
N GLY A 305 6.62 5.44 16.49
CA GLY A 305 7.19 6.15 15.35
C GLY A 305 6.27 6.28 14.14
N GLY A 306 5.16 5.55 14.09
CA GLY A 306 4.11 5.70 13.08
C GLY A 306 3.31 6.97 13.27
N LEU A 307 2.93 7.59 12.14
CA LEU A 307 2.00 8.70 12.05
C LEU A 307 0.82 8.31 11.16
N ILE A 308 -0.39 8.58 11.66
CA ILE A 308 -1.62 8.60 10.86
C ILE A 308 -2.18 10.01 10.95
N GLU A 309 -2.39 10.65 9.80
CA GLU A 309 -2.75 12.07 9.72
C GLU A 309 -3.91 12.29 8.73
N GLY A 310 -4.99 12.92 9.19
CA GLY A 310 -6.09 13.43 8.34
C GLY A 310 -6.12 14.96 8.41
N GLU A 311 -5.78 15.65 7.33
CA GLU A 311 -5.61 17.11 7.38
C GLU A 311 -6.95 17.86 7.21
N ALA A 312 -7.92 17.29 6.48
CA ALA A 312 -9.24 17.92 6.30
C ALA A 312 -10.37 17.22 7.07
N ASP A 313 -10.23 15.92 7.35
CA ASP A 313 -11.23 15.15 8.11
C ASP A 313 -10.58 14.33 9.27
N GLU A 314 -11.22 13.24 9.68
CA GLU A 314 -10.75 12.33 10.73
C GLU A 314 -9.39 11.71 10.38
N ALA A 315 -8.53 11.43 11.36
CA ALA A 315 -7.30 10.69 11.05
C ALA A 315 -7.60 9.23 10.73
N ILE A 316 -8.59 8.67 11.43
CA ILE A 316 -9.07 7.30 11.27
C ILE A 316 -10.58 7.31 11.34
N GLN A 317 -11.23 6.76 10.30
CA GLN A 317 -12.64 6.44 10.30
C GLN A 317 -12.83 4.93 10.10
N ILE A 318 -13.60 4.29 10.97
CA ILE A 318 -13.99 2.87 10.83
C ILE A 318 -15.51 2.77 10.84
N SER A 319 -16.06 2.08 9.85
CA SER A 319 -17.49 1.83 9.71
C SER A 319 -17.80 0.45 9.14
N GLY A 320 -19.07 0.05 9.18
CA GLY A 320 -19.59 -1.15 8.51
C GLY A 320 -19.23 -2.48 9.17
N GLY A 321 -18.58 -2.44 10.34
CA GLY A 321 -18.21 -3.60 11.13
C GLY A 321 -17.27 -3.23 12.27
N ALA A 322 -17.08 -4.14 13.23
CA ALA A 322 -16.23 -3.92 14.39
C ALA A 322 -14.79 -3.54 14.00
N GLY A 323 -14.32 -2.45 14.60
CA GLY A 323 -13.00 -1.87 14.48
C GLY A 323 -12.13 -2.09 15.72
N SER A 324 -10.84 -2.32 15.50
CA SER A 324 -9.84 -2.37 16.57
C SER A 324 -8.64 -1.52 16.21
N VAL A 325 -8.37 -0.48 17.00
CA VAL A 325 -7.19 0.37 16.85
C VAL A 325 -6.25 0.18 18.03
N THR A 326 -5.01 -0.20 17.77
CA THR A 326 -3.93 -0.23 18.76
C THR A 326 -2.94 0.88 18.44
N ASN A 327 -2.79 1.85 19.35
CA ASN A 327 -1.92 3.00 19.12
C ASN A 327 -0.74 3.03 20.10
N ALA A 328 0.48 3.00 19.56
CA ALA A 328 1.75 3.33 20.23
C ALA A 328 2.46 4.52 19.54
N GLY A 329 1.89 5.05 18.46
CA GLY A 329 2.41 6.16 17.66
C GLY A 329 1.57 7.43 17.80
N ARG A 330 1.62 8.28 16.77
CA ARG A 330 0.87 9.53 16.68
C ARG A 330 -0.31 9.38 15.73
N ILE A 331 -1.46 9.86 16.15
CA ILE A 331 -2.67 10.01 15.33
C ILE A 331 -3.08 11.48 15.42
N GLU A 332 -3.25 12.14 14.27
CA GLU A 332 -3.54 13.57 14.21
C GLU A 332 -4.62 13.90 13.19
N SER A 333 -5.60 14.70 13.60
CA SER A 333 -6.46 15.44 12.66
C SER A 333 -6.15 16.94 12.71
N ILE A 334 -6.42 17.69 11.64
CA ILE A 334 -6.16 19.15 11.61
C ILE A 334 -7.46 19.95 11.55
N ASN A 335 -8.27 19.76 10.52
CA ASN A 335 -9.50 20.54 10.30
C ASN A 335 -10.81 19.74 10.43
N GLY A 336 -10.70 18.45 10.79
CA GLY A 336 -11.83 17.50 10.86
C GLY A 336 -12.56 17.45 12.20
N GLY A 337 -13.58 16.60 12.25
CA GLY A 337 -14.35 16.24 13.44
C GLY A 337 -13.52 15.43 14.45
N PRO A 338 -14.04 14.29 14.95
CA PRO A 338 -13.24 13.39 15.78
C PRO A 338 -11.89 13.04 15.12
N THR A 339 -10.83 12.89 15.90
CA THR A 339 -9.55 12.42 15.33
C THR A 339 -9.62 10.94 15.01
N VAL A 340 -10.35 10.16 15.79
CA VAL A 340 -10.68 8.76 15.52
C VAL A 340 -12.18 8.58 15.68
N LEU A 341 -12.84 8.05 14.67
CA LEU A 341 -14.28 7.80 14.65
C LEU A 341 -14.57 6.32 14.40
N PHE A 342 -15.38 5.72 15.27
CA PHE A 342 -15.97 4.40 15.10
C PHE A 342 -17.48 4.49 14.84
N ASP A 343 -18.08 3.41 14.33
CA ASP A 343 -19.51 3.33 14.06
C ASP A 343 -20.28 2.48 15.10
N GLY A 344 -21.45 1.96 14.74
CA GLY A 344 -22.37 1.31 15.69
C GLY A 344 -22.07 -0.15 16.01
N PHE A 345 -20.81 -0.57 16.09
CA PHE A 345 -20.42 -1.94 16.42
C PHE A 345 -19.67 -2.00 17.76
N ASP A 346 -19.28 -3.21 18.18
CA ASP A 346 -18.45 -3.37 19.38
C ASP A 346 -16.97 -3.10 18.99
N ASP A 347 -16.53 -1.87 19.23
CA ASP A 347 -15.23 -1.37 18.83
C ASP A 347 -14.20 -1.40 19.97
N ARG A 348 -12.93 -1.29 19.61
CA ARG A 348 -11.84 -1.28 20.57
C ARG A 348 -10.77 -0.26 20.23
N PHE A 349 -10.44 0.60 21.20
CA PHE A 349 -9.29 1.49 21.13
C PHE A 349 -8.29 1.14 22.23
N GLU A 350 -7.08 0.73 21.87
CA GLU A 350 -5.96 0.50 22.79
C GLU A 350 -4.97 1.65 22.81
N ILE A 351 -4.75 2.17 24.00
CA ILE A 351 -3.65 3.08 24.28
C ILE A 351 -2.47 2.22 24.74
N GLN A 352 -1.36 2.28 24.01
CA GLN A 352 -0.06 1.77 24.43
C GLN A 352 0.90 2.92 24.78
N PRO A 353 1.94 2.69 25.59
CA PRO A 353 2.94 3.72 25.89
C PRO A 353 3.56 4.31 24.62
N GLY A 354 3.58 5.65 24.53
CA GLY A 354 3.96 6.40 23.33
C GLY A 354 2.79 6.91 22.49
N SER A 355 1.57 6.41 22.72
CA SER A 355 0.34 6.88 22.10
C SER A 355 0.14 8.39 22.28
N SER A 356 -0.14 9.08 21.18
CA SER A 356 -0.60 10.47 21.15
C SER A 356 -1.74 10.61 20.15
N VAL A 357 -2.86 11.17 20.59
CA VAL A 357 -4.00 11.53 19.72
C VAL A 357 -4.26 13.02 19.87
N THR A 358 -4.15 13.75 18.77
CA THR A 358 -4.16 15.23 18.78
C THR A 358 -5.03 15.78 17.65
N ASN A 359 -5.63 16.95 17.88
CA ASN A 359 -6.23 17.77 16.85
C ASN A 359 -5.44 19.09 16.76
N ALA A 360 -4.83 19.35 15.61
CA ALA A 360 -4.09 20.57 15.34
C ALA A 360 -4.99 21.60 14.63
N THR A 361 -5.68 22.43 15.40
CA THR A 361 -6.57 23.47 14.83
C THR A 361 -5.85 24.56 14.02
N THR A 362 -4.52 24.69 14.15
CA THR A 362 -3.63 25.49 13.27
C THR A 362 -2.17 25.03 13.38
N PHE A 363 -1.51 24.78 12.24
CA PHE A 363 -0.05 24.71 12.21
C PHE A 363 0.56 26.09 12.57
N PRO A 364 1.57 26.21 13.45
CA PRO A 364 2.33 25.12 14.08
C PRO A 364 2.15 25.00 15.61
N ASN A 365 1.15 25.59 16.27
CA ASN A 365 1.24 25.83 17.73
C ASN A 365 -0.03 25.70 18.59
N ALA A 366 -1.12 25.10 18.08
CA ALA A 366 -2.25 24.72 18.95
C ALA A 366 -2.55 23.22 18.81
N VAL A 367 -1.86 22.39 19.59
CA VAL A 367 -2.15 20.97 19.73
C VAL A 367 -3.27 20.84 20.77
N ASN A 368 -4.51 20.72 20.30
CA ASN A 368 -5.63 20.35 21.16
C ASN A 368 -5.67 18.82 21.29
N PRO A 369 -6.26 18.28 22.37
CA PRO A 369 -6.57 16.86 22.44
C PRO A 369 -7.44 16.47 21.24
N GLY A 370 -7.07 15.39 20.54
CA GLY A 370 -7.86 14.86 19.44
C GLY A 370 -8.93 13.92 19.97
N ILE A 371 -10.19 14.10 19.58
CA ILE A 371 -11.30 13.29 20.09
C ILE A 371 -11.18 11.86 19.54
N VAL A 372 -11.33 10.86 20.42
CA VAL A 372 -11.55 9.46 20.05
C VAL A 372 -12.99 9.14 20.40
N GLN A 373 -13.81 8.93 19.39
CA GLN A 373 -15.25 8.77 19.56
C GLN A 373 -15.67 7.38 19.14
N ALA A 374 -16.08 6.59 20.12
CA ALA A 374 -16.90 5.41 19.89
C ALA A 374 -18.36 5.80 19.65
N ALA A 375 -19.18 4.87 19.16
CA ALA A 375 -20.59 5.12 18.89
C ALA A 375 -21.48 4.09 19.59
N GLY A 376 -22.39 3.43 18.87
CA GLY A 376 -23.38 2.56 19.51
C GLY A 376 -22.87 1.14 19.61
N GLY A 377 -22.55 0.63 20.78
CA GLY A 377 -22.03 -0.72 20.91
C GLY A 377 -21.76 -1.07 22.36
N THR A 378 -20.92 -2.08 22.58
CA THR A 378 -20.20 -2.27 23.83
C THR A 378 -18.72 -2.01 23.58
N ASP A 379 -18.35 -0.74 23.61
CA ASP A 379 -17.04 -0.29 23.14
C ASP A 379 -16.00 -0.40 24.24
N THR A 380 -14.77 -0.78 23.86
CA THR A 380 -13.68 -1.03 24.79
C THR A 380 -12.56 0.01 24.66
N LEU A 381 -12.34 0.78 25.73
CA LEU A 381 -11.12 1.56 25.92
C LEU A 381 -10.12 0.74 26.74
N ALA A 382 -9.04 0.33 26.09
CA ALA A 382 -8.02 -0.51 26.66
C ALA A 382 -6.70 0.22 26.89
N PHE A 383 -5.99 -0.17 27.94
CA PHE A 383 -4.65 0.29 28.27
C PHE A 383 -3.71 -0.92 28.26
N GLY A 384 -2.84 -1.03 27.26
CA GLY A 384 -2.10 -2.26 26.95
C GLY A 384 -0.63 -2.04 26.61
N GLY A 385 -0.04 -3.00 25.90
CA GLY A 385 1.33 -2.93 25.39
C GLY A 385 2.44 -3.12 26.43
N THR A 386 3.59 -2.49 26.20
CA THR A 386 4.80 -2.56 27.04
C THR A 386 5.38 -1.17 27.31
N GLY A 387 6.16 -1.03 28.40
CA GLY A 387 6.71 0.26 28.82
C GLY A 387 5.85 0.96 29.88
N THR A 388 6.05 2.27 30.03
CA THR A 388 5.38 3.06 31.08
C THR A 388 4.78 4.34 30.49
N GLN A 389 3.54 4.64 30.83
CA GLN A 389 2.84 5.85 30.40
C GLN A 389 2.15 6.54 31.57
N THR A 390 2.11 7.87 31.57
CA THR A 390 1.21 8.66 32.41
C THR A 390 0.00 9.05 31.58
N PHE A 391 -1.20 8.90 32.14
CA PHE A 391 -2.44 9.19 31.46
C PHE A 391 -3.38 9.94 32.39
N ASP A 392 -4.04 10.99 31.88
CA ASP A 392 -4.97 11.78 32.66
C ASP A 392 -6.40 11.23 32.54
N ILE A 393 -6.88 10.55 33.58
CA ILE A 393 -8.15 9.81 33.51
C ILE A 393 -9.38 10.71 33.49
N SER A 394 -9.24 12.01 33.79
CA SER A 394 -10.34 12.98 33.60
C SER A 394 -10.66 13.26 32.14
N THR A 395 -9.89 12.72 31.19
CA THR A 395 -10.12 12.89 29.74
C THR A 395 -11.02 11.79 29.15
N VAL A 396 -11.55 10.89 29.98
CA VAL A 396 -12.35 9.74 29.55
C VAL A 396 -13.79 9.92 30.02
N ASP A 397 -14.73 9.92 29.08
CA ASP A 397 -16.16 9.83 29.37
C ASP A 397 -16.49 8.39 29.78
N GLY A 398 -17.23 8.25 30.88
CA GLY A 398 -17.74 6.97 31.36
C GLY A 398 -19.26 6.93 31.57
N ASN A 399 -19.97 7.99 31.19
CA ASN A 399 -21.42 8.12 31.40
C ASN A 399 -22.21 8.48 30.12
N ASN A 400 -21.53 8.55 28.98
CA ASN A 400 -22.08 8.86 27.65
C ASN A 400 -22.68 10.27 27.57
N THR A 401 -22.06 11.23 28.27
CA THR A 401 -22.39 12.66 28.23
C THR A 401 -21.11 13.46 28.01
N ASP A 402 -20.97 14.04 26.81
CA ASP A 402 -19.83 14.89 26.46
C ASP A 402 -19.81 16.19 27.30
N ASN A 403 -18.82 16.28 28.19
CA ASN A 403 -18.50 17.45 28.99
C ASN A 403 -17.13 18.05 28.63
N GLY A 404 -16.58 17.70 27.45
CA GLY A 404 -15.27 18.14 26.96
C GLY A 404 -14.15 17.10 27.12
N GLU A 405 -14.49 15.83 27.32
CA GLU A 405 -13.56 14.70 27.38
C GLU A 405 -12.94 14.39 26.01
N GLN A 406 -11.83 13.67 26.01
CA GLN A 406 -11.12 13.24 24.80
C GLN A 406 -11.66 11.90 24.27
N TYR A 407 -11.91 10.94 25.16
CA TYR A 407 -12.36 9.60 24.81
C TYR A 407 -13.84 9.47 25.15
N LEU A 408 -14.70 9.34 24.14
CA LEU A 408 -16.14 9.46 24.24
C LEU A 408 -16.84 8.13 23.96
N ASN A 409 -17.95 7.86 24.67
CA ASN A 409 -18.86 6.73 24.46
C ASN A 409 -18.22 5.33 24.58
N PHE A 410 -17.36 5.10 25.57
CA PHE A 410 -16.85 3.76 25.86
C PHE A 410 -17.55 3.16 27.07
N GLU A 411 -17.96 1.88 26.99
CA GLU A 411 -18.63 1.19 28.11
C GLU A 411 -17.69 0.26 28.89
N THR A 412 -16.65 -0.24 28.24
CA THR A 412 -15.74 -1.25 28.78
C THR A 412 -14.34 -0.68 28.96
N PHE A 413 -13.84 -0.71 30.20
CA PHE A 413 -12.52 -0.17 30.53
C PHE A 413 -11.61 -1.26 31.09
N VAL A 414 -10.48 -1.49 30.42
CA VAL A 414 -9.57 -2.58 30.76
C VAL A 414 -8.11 -2.14 30.78
N LYS A 415 -7.36 -2.64 31.77
CA LYS A 415 -5.89 -2.64 31.77
C LYS A 415 -5.41 -4.04 31.47
N GLU A 416 -4.61 -4.17 30.43
CA GLU A 416 -4.12 -5.45 29.89
C GLU A 416 -2.61 -5.38 29.64
N ASP A 417 -2.01 -6.51 29.25
CA ASP A 417 -0.58 -6.64 28.93
C ASP A 417 0.40 -6.19 30.03
N ALA A 418 1.69 -6.14 29.71
CA ALA A 418 2.77 -5.94 30.67
C ALA A 418 3.05 -4.47 31.02
N SER A 419 2.40 -3.51 30.35
CA SER A 419 2.66 -2.08 30.55
C SER A 419 2.35 -1.59 31.96
N ILE A 420 2.97 -0.47 32.31
CA ILE A 420 2.70 0.31 33.50
C ILE A 420 1.94 1.58 33.10
N PHE A 421 0.71 1.75 33.58
CA PHE A 421 -0.04 2.99 33.41
C PHE A 421 -0.14 3.73 34.75
N ASN A 422 0.21 5.01 34.74
CA ASN A 422 0.07 5.90 35.89
C ASN A 422 -1.07 6.88 35.64
N PHE A 423 -2.23 6.60 36.21
CA PHE A 423 -3.40 7.46 36.11
C PHE A 423 -3.29 8.65 37.05
N THR A 424 -3.42 9.85 36.49
CA THR A 424 -3.60 11.12 37.20
C THR A 424 -5.01 11.65 36.97
N GLY A 425 -5.37 12.80 37.56
CA GLY A 425 -6.69 13.41 37.35
C GLY A 425 -7.79 12.85 38.22
N THR A 426 -9.03 13.21 37.92
CA THR A 426 -10.23 12.72 38.62
C THR A 426 -11.27 12.25 37.61
N ASN A 427 -11.73 11.02 37.74
CA ASN A 427 -12.85 10.49 36.97
C ASN A 427 -13.93 9.99 37.93
N THR A 428 -15.14 10.50 37.77
CA THR A 428 -16.32 10.13 38.56
C THR A 428 -17.37 9.39 37.75
N GLU A 429 -17.06 9.08 36.49
CA GLU A 429 -18.02 8.65 35.48
C GLU A 429 -17.88 7.16 35.17
N ILE A 430 -16.64 6.66 35.13
CA ILE A 430 -16.36 5.24 34.91
C ILE A 430 -16.92 4.42 36.07
N GLY A 431 -17.94 3.60 35.78
CA GLY A 431 -18.60 2.74 36.76
C GLY A 431 -17.81 1.49 37.13
N ALA A 432 -17.11 0.87 36.18
CA ALA A 432 -16.35 -0.35 36.37
C ALA A 432 -15.05 -0.37 35.56
N PHE A 433 -13.99 -0.98 36.10
CA PHE A 433 -12.69 -1.07 35.45
C PHE A 433 -12.01 -2.41 35.77
N ALA A 434 -11.58 -3.16 34.75
CA ALA A 434 -10.88 -4.43 34.93
C ALA A 434 -9.36 -4.28 34.83
N VAL A 435 -8.63 -4.91 35.75
CA VAL A 435 -7.16 -4.96 35.77
C VAL A 435 -6.71 -6.40 35.50
N ASN A 436 -6.58 -6.71 34.22
CA ASN A 436 -6.30 -8.05 33.70
C ASN A 436 -4.78 -8.33 33.58
N GLY A 437 -3.95 -7.31 33.36
CA GLY A 437 -2.49 -7.46 33.21
C GLY A 437 -1.67 -6.23 33.63
N GLY A 438 -0.39 -6.45 33.90
CA GLY A 438 0.59 -5.36 34.14
C GLY A 438 0.35 -4.61 35.43
N LEU A 439 0.74 -3.33 35.48
CA LEU A 439 0.55 -2.46 36.65
C LEU A 439 -0.29 -1.24 36.27
N LEU A 440 -1.40 -1.04 36.99
CA LEU A 440 -2.16 0.20 36.97
C LEU A 440 -1.93 0.95 38.29
N ASN A 441 -1.23 2.07 38.24
CA ASN A 441 -1.09 2.98 39.37
C ASN A 441 -2.17 4.06 39.29
N VAL A 442 -3.13 4.06 40.21
CA VAL A 442 -4.08 5.15 40.35
C VAL A 442 -3.49 6.15 41.34
N ASN A 443 -2.93 7.25 40.82
CA ASN A 443 -2.41 8.37 41.61
C ASN A 443 -3.41 9.53 41.69
N GLY A 444 -4.44 9.51 40.85
CA GLY A 444 -5.58 10.42 40.86
C GLY A 444 -6.74 9.96 41.75
N ASN A 445 -7.96 10.36 41.40
CA ASN A 445 -9.19 9.98 42.10
C ASN A 445 -10.18 9.28 41.15
N MET A 446 -10.46 8.01 41.44
CA MET A 446 -11.48 7.17 40.80
C MET A 446 -12.35 6.51 41.89
N GLY A 447 -12.70 7.27 42.93
CA GLY A 447 -13.41 6.76 44.11
C GLY A 447 -14.83 6.24 43.84
N SER A 448 -15.38 6.50 42.66
CA SER A 448 -16.69 5.98 42.20
C SER A 448 -16.58 4.68 41.39
N THR A 449 -15.38 4.32 40.95
CA THR A 449 -15.15 3.21 40.02
C THR A 449 -14.97 1.89 40.76
N ALA A 450 -15.75 0.87 40.40
CA ALA A 450 -15.56 -0.48 40.89
C ALA A 450 -14.42 -1.19 40.13
N PHE A 451 -13.38 -1.62 40.83
CA PHE A 451 -12.24 -2.32 40.24
C PHE A 451 -12.37 -3.84 40.36
N SER A 452 -12.06 -4.55 39.28
CA SER A 452 -11.92 -6.01 39.24
C SER A 452 -10.48 -6.39 38.91
N VAL A 453 -9.74 -6.96 39.87
CA VAL A 453 -8.31 -7.25 39.73
C VAL A 453 -8.10 -8.74 39.44
N ASN A 454 -8.04 -9.09 38.15
CA ASN A 454 -8.16 -10.47 37.65
C ASN A 454 -6.82 -11.13 37.27
N GLY A 455 -5.74 -10.35 37.18
CA GLY A 455 -4.41 -10.89 36.85
C GLY A 455 -3.29 -9.85 36.87
N GLY A 456 -3.63 -8.56 36.77
CA GLY A 456 -2.68 -7.47 36.93
C GLY A 456 -2.47 -7.03 38.38
N THR A 457 -1.77 -5.91 38.53
CA THR A 457 -1.56 -5.23 39.81
C THR A 457 -2.24 -3.87 39.80
N LEU A 458 -3.07 -3.60 40.79
CA LEU A 458 -3.62 -2.27 41.08
C LEU A 458 -2.79 -1.62 42.21
N GLY A 459 -2.28 -0.42 41.98
CA GLY A 459 -1.44 0.32 42.92
C GLY A 459 -1.63 1.82 42.85
N GLY A 460 -0.60 2.56 43.27
CA GLY A 460 -0.59 4.03 43.30
C GLY A 460 -0.87 4.62 44.68
N SER A 461 -1.00 5.95 44.74
CA SER A 461 -1.23 6.71 45.98
C SER A 461 -2.53 7.53 45.98
N GLY A 462 -3.46 7.17 45.09
CA GLY A 462 -4.71 7.87 44.86
C GLY A 462 -5.91 7.24 45.58
N THR A 463 -7.10 7.48 45.05
CA THR A 463 -8.36 6.88 45.53
C THR A 463 -8.98 6.01 44.44
N VAL A 464 -9.44 4.82 44.82
CA VAL A 464 -10.21 3.89 43.98
C VAL A 464 -11.54 3.57 44.67
N GLY A 465 -12.57 3.13 43.94
CA GLY A 465 -13.82 2.66 44.53
C GLY A 465 -13.72 1.22 45.05
N GLY A 466 -14.87 0.54 45.19
CA GLY A 466 -14.90 -0.86 45.64
C GLY A 466 -14.01 -1.75 44.76
N THR A 467 -13.18 -2.59 45.38
CA THR A 467 -12.12 -3.33 44.67
C THR A 467 -12.26 -4.82 44.97
N ALA A 468 -12.54 -5.63 43.95
CA ALA A 468 -12.62 -7.08 44.06
C ALA A 468 -11.34 -7.72 43.49
N ILE A 469 -10.73 -8.65 44.24
CA ILE A 469 -9.48 -9.33 43.84
C ILE A 469 -9.80 -10.78 43.47
N THR A 470 -9.76 -11.10 42.17
CA THR A 470 -10.16 -12.40 41.62
C THR A 470 -9.00 -13.14 40.94
N GLY A 471 -7.76 -12.70 41.13
CA GLY A 471 -6.58 -13.34 40.53
C GLY A 471 -5.33 -12.47 40.47
N GLY A 472 -5.44 -11.17 40.69
CA GLY A 472 -4.29 -10.26 40.69
C GLY A 472 -3.87 -9.75 42.07
N THR A 473 -3.22 -8.60 42.10
CA THR A 473 -2.62 -8.01 43.32
C THR A 473 -3.09 -6.57 43.52
N VAL A 474 -3.42 -6.19 44.76
CA VAL A 474 -3.54 -4.77 45.15
C VAL A 474 -2.32 -4.42 46.01
N ALA A 475 -1.48 -3.51 45.52
CA ALA A 475 -0.24 -3.11 46.17
C ALA A 475 -0.05 -1.58 46.03
N PRO A 476 -0.13 -0.79 47.12
CA PRO A 476 0.08 0.67 47.10
C PRO A 476 1.47 1.13 46.59
N GLY A 477 2.35 0.18 46.22
CA GLY A 477 3.72 0.43 45.78
C GLY A 477 4.68 0.78 46.92
N ASN A 478 5.90 1.19 46.56
CA ASN A 478 6.94 1.63 47.50
C ASN A 478 6.90 3.15 47.79
N SER A 479 5.80 3.82 47.41
CA SER A 479 5.63 5.26 47.60
C SER A 479 5.29 5.57 49.07
N ILE A 480 5.65 6.76 49.54
CA ILE A 480 5.24 7.29 50.86
C ILE A 480 3.73 7.62 50.95
N GLY A 481 2.99 7.45 49.85
CA GLY A 481 1.56 7.73 49.75
C GLY A 481 0.67 6.54 50.07
N THR A 482 -0.61 6.83 50.34
CA THR A 482 -1.64 5.85 50.69
C THR A 482 -2.56 5.61 49.51
N LEU A 483 -2.76 4.35 49.10
CA LEU A 483 -3.88 3.99 48.22
C LEU A 483 -5.16 3.89 49.07
N THR A 484 -6.17 4.68 48.75
CA THR A 484 -7.45 4.70 49.47
C THR A 484 -8.50 3.93 48.69
N VAL A 485 -9.14 2.95 49.33
CA VAL A 485 -10.29 2.21 48.78
C VAL A 485 -11.57 2.78 49.36
N ASN A 486 -12.36 3.45 48.54
CA ASN A 486 -13.67 4.02 48.87
C ASN A 486 -14.77 2.98 48.61
N GLY A 487 -14.78 1.91 49.39
CA GLY A 487 -15.72 0.81 49.23
C GLY A 487 -15.26 -0.46 49.96
N ALA A 488 -15.85 -1.59 49.60
CA ALA A 488 -15.37 -2.90 50.05
C ALA A 488 -14.06 -3.25 49.32
N LEU A 489 -13.19 -3.98 50.02
CA LEU A 489 -11.98 -4.62 49.48
C LEU A 489 -12.07 -6.13 49.71
#